data_AF-A0A7Y8F141-F1
#
_entry.id   AF-A0A7Y8F141-F1
#
_cell.length_a   1.000
_cell.length_b   1.000
_cell.length_c   1.000
_cell.angle_alpha   90.00
_cell.angle_beta   90.00
_cell.angle_gamma   90.00
#
_symmetry.space_group_name_H-M   'P 1'
#
loop_
_entity.id
_entity.type
_entity.pdbx_description
1 polymer ?
#
loop_
_entity_poly.entity_id
_entity_poly.type
_entity_poly.pdbx_seq_one_letter_code
_entity_poly.pdbx_strand_id
1 'polypeptide(L)'
;MLLGLVIAGMLTAAPQDLPRFTMTPEPGDALKAELFRLTPGDPEAQARLLLGADEGEVEAFSVHASGPLMMMYREAVGPAGGLVLYAGPEAEHKPDAACLLTRNPDGEHNNAQRATEWCLSFILKTAPTLNIPPAPL
;
A
#
# COMPACT_ATOMS: atom_id res chain seq x y z
N MET A 1 -17.63 -11.85 43.97
CA MET A 1 -17.96 -12.84 42.92
C MET A 1 -18.07 -12.10 41.60
N LEU A 2 -17.42 -12.65 40.54
CA LEU A 2 -17.43 -12.27 39.11
C LEU A 2 -16.80 -10.90 38.80
N LEU A 3 -15.51 -10.79 38.47
CA LEU A 3 -14.89 -11.10 37.16
C LEU A 3 -15.71 -10.61 35.96
N GLY A 4 -15.28 -9.50 35.35
CA GLY A 4 -15.82 -8.95 34.12
C GLY A 4 -14.70 -8.40 33.26
N LEU A 5 -14.13 -9.30 32.47
CA LEU A 5 -13.10 -9.18 31.43
C LEU A 5 -12.75 -7.78 30.88
N VAL A 6 -11.45 -7.50 30.94
CA VAL A 6 -10.70 -6.73 29.94
C VAL A 6 -10.88 -7.36 28.55
N ILE A 7 -11.33 -6.58 27.57
CA ILE A 7 -11.02 -6.86 26.16
C ILE A 7 -10.36 -5.60 25.59
N ALA A 8 -9.03 -5.70 25.49
CA ALA A 8 -8.19 -4.87 24.69
C ALA A 8 -8.62 -5.02 23.22
N GLY A 9 -9.32 -4.02 22.69
CA GLY A 9 -9.50 -3.85 21.25
C GLY A 9 -8.31 -3.09 20.68
N MET A 10 -7.16 -3.77 20.58
CA MET A 10 -6.11 -3.37 19.64
C MET A 10 -6.65 -3.58 18.22
N LEU A 11 -7.37 -2.59 17.69
CA LEU A 11 -7.46 -2.41 16.25
C LEU A 11 -6.29 -1.49 15.89
N THR A 12 -5.22 -2.17 15.50
CA THR A 12 -4.09 -1.68 14.71
C THR A 12 -4.45 -0.38 13.98
N ALA A 13 -3.81 0.71 14.40
CA ALA A 13 -3.91 2.00 13.76
C ALA A 13 -3.49 1.84 12.30
N ALA A 14 -4.45 1.70 11.38
CA ALA A 14 -4.20 2.10 10.00
C ALA A 14 -3.72 3.56 10.09
N PRO A 15 -2.61 3.95 9.43
CA PRO A 15 -2.14 5.32 9.47
C PRO A 15 -3.29 6.21 9.01
N GLN A 16 -3.92 6.88 9.97
CA GLN A 16 -4.93 7.89 9.72
C GLN A 16 -4.19 9.06 9.05
N ASP A 17 -4.79 9.60 8.00
CA ASP A 17 -4.42 10.85 7.32
C ASP A 17 -3.46 10.82 6.12
N LEU A 18 -3.32 9.67 5.44
CA LEU A 18 -2.91 9.69 4.03
C LEU A 18 -4.14 9.67 3.12
N PRO A 19 -4.32 10.66 2.23
CA PRO A 19 -5.34 10.60 1.20
C PRO A 19 -5.17 9.32 0.36
N ARG A 20 -6.20 8.47 0.36
CA ARG A 20 -6.19 7.17 -0.33
C ARG A 20 -7.29 7.07 -1.37
N PHE A 21 -6.96 6.47 -2.50
CA PHE A 21 -7.92 6.15 -3.57
C PHE A 21 -7.93 4.64 -3.77
N THR A 22 -9.09 4.03 -3.92
CA THR A 22 -9.21 2.56 -3.97
C THR A 22 -9.73 2.12 -5.32
N MET A 23 -9.18 1.04 -5.86
CA MET A 23 -9.74 0.38 -7.05
C MET A 23 -11.17 -0.07 -6.77
N THR A 24 -12.09 0.20 -7.67
CA THR A 24 -13.48 -0.26 -7.55
C THR A 24 -13.50 -1.79 -7.45
N PRO A 25 -14.03 -2.36 -6.35
CA PRO A 25 -14.05 -3.80 -6.17
C PRO A 25 -15.11 -4.47 -7.06
N GLU A 26 -14.78 -5.67 -7.55
CA GLU A 26 -15.73 -6.58 -8.18
C GLU A 26 -16.00 -7.80 -7.26
N PRO A 27 -17.18 -8.43 -7.35
CA PRO A 27 -17.50 -9.61 -6.56
C PRO A 27 -16.46 -10.72 -6.74
N GLY A 28 -15.96 -11.23 -5.62
CA GLY A 28 -14.98 -12.33 -5.58
C GLY A 28 -13.51 -11.91 -5.74
N ASP A 29 -13.19 -10.62 -5.85
CA ASP A 29 -11.80 -10.18 -6.00
C ASP A 29 -10.86 -10.67 -4.88
N ALA A 30 -9.73 -11.28 -5.29
CA ALA A 30 -8.65 -11.73 -4.41
C ALA A 30 -7.67 -10.64 -4.01
N LEU A 31 -7.59 -9.55 -4.76
CA LEU A 31 -6.69 -8.43 -4.46
C LEU A 31 -7.47 -7.12 -4.39
N LYS A 32 -7.15 -6.34 -3.37
CA LYS A 32 -7.51 -4.93 -3.24
C LYS A 32 -6.30 -4.08 -3.64
N ALA A 33 -6.55 -2.95 -4.28
CA ALA A 33 -5.52 -1.99 -4.63
C ALA A 33 -5.87 -0.62 -4.05
N GLU A 34 -4.95 -0.04 -3.30
CA GLU A 34 -5.08 1.26 -2.65
C GLU A 34 -3.91 2.16 -3.05
N LEU A 35 -4.21 3.32 -3.61
CA LEU A 35 -3.25 4.35 -3.99
C LEU A 35 -3.10 5.34 -2.83
N PHE A 36 -1.86 5.66 -2.49
CA PHE A 36 -1.47 6.63 -1.46
C PHE A 36 -0.64 7.73 -2.07
N ARG A 37 -0.90 8.98 -1.68
CA ARG A 37 -0.01 10.12 -1.97
C ARG A 37 1.25 9.99 -1.12
N LEU A 38 2.42 10.09 -1.73
CA LEU A 38 3.69 10.15 -1.02
C LEU A 38 4.11 11.59 -0.77
N THR A 39 4.68 11.84 0.40
CA THR A 39 5.41 13.08 0.68
C THR A 39 6.75 13.08 -0.06
N PRO A 40 7.21 14.24 -0.57
CA PRO A 40 8.54 14.33 -1.17
C PRO A 40 9.62 14.01 -0.14
N GLY A 41 10.63 13.22 -0.52
CA GLY A 41 11.74 12.85 0.35
C GLY A 41 12.10 11.39 0.16
N ASP A 42 11.67 10.54 1.08
CA ASP A 42 11.99 9.12 1.11
C ASP A 42 10.75 8.25 0.77
N PRO A 43 10.56 7.87 -0.51
CA PRO A 43 9.46 7.00 -0.90
C PRO A 43 9.62 5.57 -0.39
N GLU A 44 10.86 5.12 -0.15
CA GLU A 44 11.14 3.77 0.32
C GLU A 44 10.74 3.60 1.79
N ALA A 45 11.10 4.55 2.65
CA ALA A 45 10.64 4.56 4.04
C ALA A 45 9.12 4.61 4.14
N GLN A 46 8.46 5.43 3.31
CA GLN A 46 7.00 5.48 3.27
C GLN A 46 6.38 4.17 2.77
N ALA A 47 6.98 3.49 1.80
CA ALA A 47 6.54 2.17 1.35
C ALA A 47 6.63 1.12 2.48
N ARG A 48 7.68 1.18 3.31
CA ARG A 48 7.80 0.31 4.50
C ARG A 48 6.69 0.59 5.51
N LEU A 49 6.37 1.86 5.78
CA LEU A 49 5.26 2.24 6.66
C LEU A 49 3.91 1.71 6.15
N LEU A 50 3.67 1.76 4.83
CA LEU A 50 2.45 1.19 4.23
C LEU A 50 2.35 -0.33 4.38
N LEU A 51 3.47 -1.02 4.56
CA LEU A 51 3.53 -2.46 4.86
C LEU A 51 3.41 -2.77 6.36
N GLY A 52 3.20 -1.76 7.20
CA GLY A 52 3.04 -1.89 8.65
C GLY A 52 4.35 -1.99 9.41
N ALA A 53 5.43 -1.40 8.89
CA ALA A 53 6.68 -1.26 9.65
C ALA A 53 6.46 -0.34 10.86
N ASP A 54 6.82 -0.81 12.06
CA ASP A 54 6.83 0.01 13.26
C ASP A 54 8.14 0.81 13.39
N GLU A 55 8.06 2.02 13.94
CA GLU A 55 9.24 2.86 14.18
C GLU A 55 10.18 2.17 15.18
N GLY A 56 11.35 1.72 14.70
CA GLY A 56 12.41 1.15 15.53
C GLY A 56 12.57 -0.37 15.42
N GLU A 57 11.74 -1.05 14.64
CA GLU A 57 11.91 -2.48 14.37
C GLU A 57 12.83 -2.70 13.16
N VAL A 58 13.83 -3.57 13.32
CA VAL A 58 14.72 -3.96 12.21
C VAL A 58 14.01 -5.06 11.42
N GLU A 59 13.11 -4.65 10.55
CA GLU A 59 12.43 -5.57 9.63
C GLU A 59 13.16 -5.68 8.29
N ALA A 60 13.20 -6.90 7.75
CA ALA A 60 13.75 -7.15 6.43
C ALA A 60 12.65 -6.97 5.35
N PHE A 61 12.97 -6.15 4.36
CA PHE A 61 12.12 -5.90 3.20
C PHE A 61 12.85 -6.34 1.95
N SER A 62 12.16 -7.10 1.10
CA SER A 62 12.65 -7.37 -0.24
C SER A 62 12.20 -6.25 -1.16
N VAL A 63 13.13 -5.73 -1.97
CA VAL A 63 12.88 -4.70 -2.96
C VAL A 63 13.35 -5.21 -4.32
N HIS A 64 12.47 -5.15 -5.31
CA HIS A 64 12.74 -5.53 -6.68
C HIS A 64 12.49 -4.34 -7.62
N ALA A 65 13.47 -4.05 -8.48
CA ALA A 65 13.36 -3.02 -9.50
C ALA A 65 13.08 -3.64 -10.88
N SER A 66 12.21 -3.01 -11.65
CA SER A 66 11.95 -3.31 -13.06
C SER A 66 11.82 -2.00 -13.84
N GLY A 67 12.96 -1.53 -14.36
CA GLY A 67 13.05 -0.17 -14.92
C GLY A 67 12.72 0.89 -13.87
N PRO A 68 11.80 1.84 -14.15
CA PRO A 68 11.40 2.89 -13.20
C PRO A 68 10.44 2.40 -12.10
N LEU A 69 10.02 1.12 -12.13
CA LEU A 69 9.09 0.56 -11.15
C LEU A 69 9.85 -0.13 -10.03
N MET A 70 9.46 0.16 -8.79
CA MET A 70 9.92 -0.52 -7.58
C MET A 70 8.77 -1.32 -6.98
N MET A 71 9.08 -2.53 -6.51
CA MET A 71 8.17 -3.45 -5.85
C MET A 71 8.76 -3.84 -4.50
N MET A 72 8.00 -3.68 -3.42
CA MET A 72 8.44 -3.98 -2.05
C MET A 72 7.44 -4.88 -1.32
N TYR A 73 7.95 -5.80 -0.50
CA TYR A 73 7.17 -6.57 0.46
C TYR A 73 8.01 -6.94 1.69
N ARG A 74 7.34 -7.27 2.81
CA ARG A 74 8.00 -7.78 4.03
C ARG A 74 8.45 -9.21 3.81
N GLU A 75 9.73 -9.51 4.02
CA GLU A 75 10.27 -10.85 3.77
C GLU A 75 9.61 -11.92 4.64
N ALA A 76 9.31 -11.60 5.89
CA ALA A 76 8.73 -12.53 6.86
C ALA A 76 7.37 -13.11 6.45
N VAL A 77 6.56 -12.34 5.71
CA VAL A 77 5.20 -12.73 5.28
C VAL A 77 5.07 -12.87 3.76
N GLY A 78 6.10 -12.46 3.02
CA GLY A 78 6.12 -12.46 1.56
C GLY A 78 5.09 -11.50 0.95
N PRO A 79 4.94 -11.53 -0.39
CA PRO A 79 4.00 -10.65 -1.11
C PRO A 79 2.53 -10.91 -0.76
N ALA A 80 2.21 -12.07 -0.17
CA ALA A 80 0.87 -12.40 0.26
C ALA A 80 0.40 -11.57 1.47
N GLY A 81 1.35 -11.11 2.31
CA GLY A 81 1.06 -10.21 3.43
C GLY A 81 0.84 -8.75 3.04
N GLY A 82 1.12 -8.40 1.78
CA GLY A 82 1.04 -7.04 1.26
C GLY A 82 2.20 -6.75 0.33
N LEU A 83 1.93 -5.97 -0.71
CA LEU A 83 2.92 -5.59 -1.72
C LEU A 83 2.73 -4.13 -2.10
N VAL A 84 3.80 -3.34 -2.04
CA VAL A 84 3.78 -1.94 -2.45
C VAL A 84 4.50 -1.76 -3.77
N LEU A 85 3.84 -1.07 -4.69
CA LEU A 85 4.39 -0.61 -5.97
C LEU A 85 4.59 0.90 -5.94
N TYR A 86 5.76 1.39 -6.33
CA TYR A 86 6.05 2.83 -6.39
C TYR A 86 7.08 3.14 -7.48
N ALA A 87 7.16 4.40 -7.90
CA ALA A 87 8.20 4.85 -8.82
C ALA A 87 9.58 4.88 -8.14
N GLY A 88 10.60 4.40 -8.83
CA GLY A 88 12.00 4.49 -8.42
C GLY A 88 12.64 5.83 -8.77
N PRO A 89 13.91 6.06 -8.37
CA PRO A 89 14.63 7.30 -8.67
C PRO A 89 14.85 7.53 -10.17
N GLU A 90 14.80 6.47 -10.97
CA GLU A 90 14.96 6.50 -12.44
C GLU A 90 13.66 6.89 -13.17
N ALA A 91 12.55 7.09 -12.47
CA ALA A 91 11.31 7.57 -13.09
C ALA A 91 11.47 9.01 -13.59
N GLU A 92 10.88 9.32 -14.75
CA GLU A 92 10.90 10.67 -15.35
C GLU A 92 10.32 11.74 -14.40
N HIS A 93 9.46 11.33 -13.48
CA HIS A 93 8.83 12.18 -12.48
C HIS A 93 9.19 11.69 -11.08
N LYS A 94 9.20 12.63 -10.12
CA LYS A 94 9.44 12.28 -8.71
C LYS A 94 8.34 11.32 -8.23
N PRO A 95 8.69 10.27 -7.47
CA PRO A 95 7.71 9.36 -6.89
C PRO A 95 6.82 10.14 -5.94
N ASP A 96 5.57 10.35 -6.32
CA ASP A 96 4.58 11.10 -5.54
C ASP A 96 3.36 10.25 -5.18
N ALA A 97 3.38 8.97 -5.54
CA ALA A 97 2.37 7.99 -5.19
C ALA A 97 2.97 6.59 -5.00
N ALA A 98 2.31 5.79 -4.17
CA ALA A 98 2.53 4.37 -4.01
C ALA A 98 1.19 3.62 -4.08
N CYS A 99 1.20 2.40 -4.58
CA CYS A 99 0.03 1.53 -4.63
C CYS A 99 0.27 0.31 -3.74
N LEU A 100 -0.56 0.12 -2.71
CA LEU A 100 -0.58 -1.06 -1.87
C LEU A 100 -1.56 -2.08 -2.44
N LEU A 101 -1.07 -3.30 -2.67
CA LEU A 101 -1.86 -4.47 -3.02
C LEU A 101 -1.96 -5.36 -1.78
N THR A 102 -3.19 -5.62 -1.34
CA THR A 102 -3.48 -6.54 -0.23
C THR A 102 -4.36 -7.68 -0.70
N ARG A 103 -4.11 -8.87 -0.16
CA ARG A 103 -4.93 -10.05 -0.45
C ARG A 103 -6.18 -10.04 0.41
N ASN A 104 -7.32 -10.26 -0.22
CA ASN A 104 -8.56 -10.60 0.45
C ASN A 104 -8.57 -12.12 0.72
N PRO A 105 -8.63 -12.58 1.99
CA PRO A 105 -8.61 -14.00 2.31
C PRO A 105 -9.80 -14.78 1.71
N ASP A 106 -10.93 -14.11 1.52
CA ASP A 106 -12.17 -14.70 0.98
C ASP A 106 -12.30 -14.51 -0.54
N GLY A 107 -11.27 -14.00 -1.21
CA GLY A 107 -11.34 -13.74 -2.65
C GLY A 107 -11.13 -15.00 -3.47
N GLU A 108 -12.08 -15.26 -4.37
CA GLU A 108 -12.16 -16.47 -5.20
C GLU A 108 -11.59 -16.22 -6.62
N HIS A 109 -11.55 -14.96 -7.06
CA HIS A 109 -11.14 -14.56 -8.41
C HIS A 109 -9.76 -13.91 -8.38
N ASN A 110 -8.83 -14.51 -9.13
CA ASN A 110 -7.53 -13.90 -9.35
C ASN A 110 -7.65 -12.68 -10.28
N ASN A 111 -7.61 -11.49 -9.70
CA ASN A 111 -7.65 -10.20 -10.37
C ASN A 111 -6.28 -9.48 -10.42
N ALA A 112 -5.17 -10.23 -10.31
CA ALA A 112 -3.82 -9.65 -10.22
C ALA A 112 -3.44 -8.75 -11.40
N GLN A 113 -3.80 -9.13 -12.62
CA GLN A 113 -3.55 -8.30 -13.80
C GLN A 113 -4.27 -6.96 -13.70
N ARG A 114 -5.59 -6.98 -13.43
CA ARG A 114 -6.43 -5.78 -13.31
C ARG A 114 -5.94 -4.86 -12.19
N ALA A 115 -5.63 -5.43 -11.02
CA ALA A 115 -5.11 -4.67 -9.88
C ALA A 115 -3.74 -4.02 -10.18
N THR A 116 -2.85 -4.75 -10.86
CA THR A 116 -1.53 -4.24 -11.24
C THR A 116 -1.65 -3.14 -12.30
N GLU A 117 -2.45 -3.35 -13.35
CA GLU A 117 -2.70 -2.35 -14.40
C GLU A 117 -3.32 -1.07 -13.81
N TRP A 118 -4.25 -1.22 -12.86
CA TRP A 118 -4.82 -0.10 -12.13
C TRP A 118 -3.75 0.68 -11.38
N CYS A 119 -2.89 0.03 -10.58
CA CYS A 119 -1.77 0.68 -9.89
C CYS A 119 -0.84 1.42 -10.87
N LEU A 120 -0.44 0.76 -11.96
CA LEU A 120 0.47 1.31 -12.97
C LEU A 120 -0.09 2.53 -13.70
N SER A 121 -1.42 2.67 -13.75
CA SER A 121 -2.05 3.86 -14.32
C SER A 121 -1.76 5.14 -13.53
N PHE A 122 -1.33 5.02 -12.27
CA PHE A 122 -1.03 6.15 -11.37
C PHE A 122 0.46 6.29 -11.03
N ILE A 123 1.17 5.20 -10.73
CA ILE A 123 2.51 5.30 -10.10
C ILE A 123 3.66 5.63 -11.08
N LEU A 124 3.47 5.39 -12.38
CA LEU A 124 4.48 5.69 -13.42
C LEU A 124 4.11 6.87 -14.31
N LYS A 125 2.93 7.45 -14.10
CA LYS A 125 2.48 8.66 -14.78
C LYS A 125 2.53 9.79 -13.78
N THR A 126 2.71 11.03 -14.23
CA THR A 126 2.37 12.17 -13.39
C THR A 126 0.91 11.97 -13.00
N ALA A 127 0.61 11.71 -11.72
CA ALA A 127 -0.76 11.74 -11.24
C ALA A 127 -1.26 13.15 -11.59
N PRO A 128 -2.14 13.33 -12.60
CA PRO A 128 -2.40 14.64 -13.16
C PRO A 128 -3.32 15.36 -12.19
N THR A 129 -2.77 15.90 -11.09
CA THR A 129 -3.54 16.58 -10.05
C THR A 129 -4.90 15.89 -9.86
N LEU A 130 -4.88 14.58 -9.58
CA LEU A 130 -6.07 13.98 -8.98
C LEU A 130 -6.30 14.86 -7.77
N ASN A 131 -7.40 15.59 -7.80
CA ASN A 131 -7.80 16.50 -6.75
C ASN A 131 -8.25 15.59 -5.60
N ILE A 132 -7.29 14.90 -4.99
CA ILE A 132 -7.54 13.97 -3.89
C ILE A 132 -7.97 14.88 -2.75
N PRO A 133 -9.23 14.78 -2.30
CA PRO A 133 -9.72 15.66 -1.26
C PRO A 133 -8.82 15.51 -0.01
N PRO A 134 -8.51 16.61 0.69
CA PRO A 134 -7.78 16.54 1.94
C PRO A 134 -8.52 15.62 2.92
N ALA A 135 -7.78 14.92 3.77
CA ALA A 135 -8.36 14.07 4.81
C ALA A 135 -9.32 14.91 5.69
N PRO A 136 -10.45 14.33 6.16
CA PRO A 136 -11.34 15.02 7.08
C PRO A 136 -10.59 15.35 8.38
N LEU A 137 -10.76 16.59 8.87
CA LEU A 137 -10.31 17.05 10.19
C LEU A 137 -11.09 16.37 11.32
#